data_AF-A0A8X8Z192-F1
#
_entry.id   AF-A0A8X8Z192-F1
#
_cell.length_a   1.000
_cell.length_b   1.000
_cell.length_c   1.000
_cell.angle_alpha   90.00
_cell.angle_beta   90.00
_cell.angle_gamma   90.00
#
_symmetry.space_group_name_H-M   'P 1'
#
loop_
_entity.id
_entity.type
_entity.pdbx_description
1 polymer ?
#
loop_
_entity_poly.entity_id
_entity_poly.type
_entity_poly.pdbx_seq_one_letter_code
_entity_poly.pdbx_strand_id
1 'polypeptide(L)'
;MHGWNKLTLICIPSLYIRPPPYPKFSTPTNSSSSVSSHSQTSSSTSQLMGKLYFHIFFLILSNSLIAEVYSTATFTFVNKCKFTVWPGILSNAGISPLSTTGFALNTGESRIINAPTAWGGRFWGRTHCSEDPTGKFSCATGDCGSGKLECAGGGAATPVTLAEFTLDGDAGKDFYDLSLVDGFNLPMLVAPQGGSGANCSRAECVADLNGDCAPELRVTSAGGEGVACRSACDAFRSEEYCCSGEYGTPAACKPSQYAETFKRACPQAYSYAYDDLTSTFTCIGADYIITFCPSPNTSQKSTSGSGGGQNPVSAAGGSNTPFDGNMVYEGALDVSSAASTCAHVVGGGVAVVAAMWRLSQLY
;
A
#
# COMPACT_ATOMS: atom_id res chain seq x y z
N MET A 1 -34.55 40.18 -15.11
CA MET A 1 -35.72 39.27 -15.22
C MET A 1 -35.32 37.98 -14.50
N HIS A 2 -35.55 37.88 -13.18
CA HIS A 2 -36.64 37.12 -12.49
C HIS A 2 -36.54 35.60 -12.73
N GLY A 3 -36.51 34.68 -11.74
CA GLY A 3 -36.61 34.67 -10.26
C GLY A 3 -36.03 33.32 -9.75
N TRP A 4 -35.39 33.18 -8.59
CA TRP A 4 -35.89 33.13 -7.19
C TRP A 4 -37.09 32.18 -6.96
N ASN A 5 -36.81 30.94 -6.56
CA ASN A 5 -37.76 30.08 -5.85
C ASN A 5 -37.47 30.10 -4.35
N LYS A 6 -38.40 30.70 -3.59
CA LYS A 6 -38.62 30.58 -2.14
C LYS A 6 -39.79 29.63 -1.91
N LEU A 7 -39.80 28.98 -0.73
CA LEU A 7 -40.90 28.40 0.08
C LEU A 7 -40.49 26.99 0.57
N THR A 8 -40.64 26.54 1.81
CA THR A 8 -41.12 27.11 3.09
C THR A 8 -40.63 26.14 4.19
N LEU A 9 -40.05 26.65 5.28
CA LEU A 9 -39.82 25.85 6.48
C LEU A 9 -41.14 25.66 7.24
N ILE A 10 -41.54 24.41 7.48
CA ILE A 10 -42.66 24.05 8.37
C ILE A 10 -42.06 23.62 9.71
N CYS A 11 -42.31 24.41 10.76
CA CYS A 11 -42.02 24.04 12.16
C CYS A 11 -43.07 23.05 12.67
N ILE A 12 -42.62 21.94 13.26
CA ILE A 12 -43.45 20.98 14.00
C ILE A 12 -43.24 21.23 15.52
N PRO A 13 -44.29 21.23 16.36
CA PRO A 13 -44.17 21.58 17.77
C PRO A 13 -43.57 20.45 18.63
N SER A 14 -42.73 20.83 19.59
CA SER A 14 -42.18 19.98 20.65
C SER A 14 -43.28 19.32 21.50
N LEU A 15 -43.23 17.99 21.59
CA LEU A 15 -43.94 17.21 22.61
C LEU A 15 -43.23 17.35 23.97
N TYR A 16 -43.97 17.85 24.95
CA TYR A 16 -43.54 17.99 26.35
C TYR A 16 -43.94 16.71 27.13
N ILE A 17 -42.97 15.96 27.63
CA ILE A 17 -43.21 14.80 28.52
C ILE A 17 -42.95 15.24 29.97
N ARG A 18 -43.95 15.09 30.84
CA ARG A 18 -43.89 15.45 32.27
C ARG A 18 -43.07 14.43 33.07
N PRO A 19 -42.28 14.86 34.08
CA PRO A 19 -41.61 13.97 35.03
C PRO A 19 -42.57 13.47 36.15
N PRO A 20 -42.30 12.30 36.76
CA PRO A 20 -43.06 11.76 37.89
C PRO A 20 -42.73 12.46 39.23
N PRO A 21 -43.60 12.39 40.26
CA PRO A 21 -43.49 13.15 41.49
C PRO A 21 -42.49 12.55 42.51
N TYR A 22 -41.77 13.43 43.21
CA TYR A 22 -40.90 13.13 44.34
C TYR A 22 -41.68 12.75 45.62
N PRO A 23 -41.19 11.80 46.45
CA PRO A 23 -41.69 11.59 47.81
C PRO A 23 -41.08 12.60 48.80
N LYS A 24 -41.95 13.13 49.67
CA LYS A 24 -41.62 14.00 50.82
C LYS A 24 -40.94 13.19 51.92
N PHE A 25 -39.85 13.71 52.50
CA PHE A 25 -39.30 13.18 53.75
C PHE A 25 -39.12 14.29 54.78
N SER A 26 -39.55 13.96 55.99
CA SER A 26 -39.76 14.78 57.17
C SER A 26 -38.45 15.12 57.88
N THR A 27 -38.37 16.33 58.43
CA THR A 27 -37.30 16.82 59.30
C THR A 27 -37.28 16.10 60.66
N PRO A 28 -36.13 15.62 61.16
CA PRO A 28 -35.95 15.33 62.57
C PRO A 28 -35.29 16.50 63.32
N THR A 29 -35.74 16.64 64.55
CA THR A 29 -35.36 17.59 65.60
C THR A 29 -33.92 17.42 66.09
N ASN A 30 -33.33 18.54 66.51
CA ASN A 30 -32.04 18.65 67.17
C ASN A 30 -32.13 18.13 68.63
N SER A 31 -31.25 17.23 69.04
CA SER A 31 -30.93 17.00 70.45
C SER A 31 -29.48 16.56 70.61
N SER A 32 -28.74 17.35 71.38
CA SER A 32 -27.34 17.19 71.77
C SER A 32 -27.13 16.13 72.85
N SER A 33 -26.08 15.31 72.74
CA SER A 33 -25.29 14.83 73.89
C SER A 33 -24.00 14.06 73.52
N SER A 34 -22.91 14.57 74.09
CA SER A 34 -21.71 13.90 74.67
C SER A 34 -20.80 12.93 73.88
N VAL A 35 -19.51 13.24 74.00
CA VAL A 35 -18.25 12.60 73.58
C VAL A 35 -18.05 11.18 74.12
N SER A 36 -17.41 10.30 73.33
CA SER A 36 -16.46 9.26 73.80
C SER A 36 -15.60 8.75 72.63
N SER A 37 -14.29 9.01 72.69
CA SER A 37 -13.24 8.51 71.81
C SER A 37 -12.88 7.05 72.11
N HIS A 38 -12.62 6.19 71.12
CA HIS A 38 -11.63 5.09 71.17
C HIS A 38 -11.19 4.63 69.77
N SER A 39 -9.94 4.22 69.69
CA SER A 39 -9.02 4.12 68.55
C SER A 39 -9.10 2.82 67.73
N GLN A 40 -9.23 2.92 66.40
CA GLN A 40 -8.85 1.87 65.43
C GLN A 40 -8.38 2.50 64.11
N THR A 41 -7.11 2.92 64.03
CA THR A 41 -6.53 3.48 62.79
C THR A 41 -5.08 3.00 62.63
N SER A 42 -4.89 1.73 62.25
CA SER A 42 -3.58 1.27 61.75
C SER A 42 -3.62 0.09 60.77
N SER A 43 -4.74 -0.65 60.66
CA SER A 43 -4.85 -1.81 59.75
C SER A 43 -5.38 -1.45 58.34
N SER A 44 -6.26 -0.45 58.22
CA SER A 44 -6.93 -0.16 56.94
C SER A 44 -6.05 0.57 55.92
N THR A 45 -4.99 1.27 56.34
CA THR A 45 -4.12 2.03 55.42
C THR A 45 -3.16 1.12 54.64
N SER A 46 -2.62 0.07 55.26
CA SER A 46 -1.73 -0.90 54.60
C SER A 46 -2.47 -1.76 53.56
N GLN A 47 -3.72 -2.14 53.85
CA GLN A 47 -4.57 -2.88 52.90
C GLN A 47 -5.01 -2.02 51.71
N LEU A 48 -5.31 -0.73 51.92
CA LEU A 48 -5.65 0.19 50.84
C LEU A 48 -4.46 0.41 49.88
N MET A 49 -3.26 0.58 50.43
CA MET A 49 -2.05 0.75 49.62
C MET A 49 -1.74 -0.51 48.82
N GLY A 50 -1.87 -1.71 49.40
CA GLY A 50 -1.68 -2.98 48.68
C GLY A 50 -2.65 -3.15 47.50
N LYS A 51 -3.94 -2.78 47.68
CA LYS A 51 -4.94 -2.80 46.60
C LYS A 51 -4.62 -1.79 45.50
N LEU A 52 -4.16 -0.59 45.88
CA LEU A 52 -3.77 0.44 44.91
C LEU A 52 -2.55 0.01 44.06
N TYR A 53 -1.52 -0.56 44.70
CA TYR A 53 -0.35 -1.08 43.97
C TYR A 53 -0.71 -2.27 43.07
N PHE A 54 -1.62 -3.14 43.52
CA PHE A 54 -2.11 -4.26 42.70
C PHE A 54 -2.88 -3.76 41.47
N HIS A 55 -3.77 -2.76 41.61
CA HIS A 55 -4.49 -2.17 40.48
C HIS A 55 -3.56 -1.41 39.52
N ILE A 56 -2.57 -0.67 40.04
CA ILE A 56 -1.57 0.02 39.21
C ILE A 56 -0.72 -1.01 38.46
N PHE A 57 -0.24 -2.06 39.13
CA PHE A 57 0.51 -3.15 38.50
C PHE A 57 -0.32 -3.86 37.42
N PHE A 58 -1.60 -4.11 37.68
CA PHE A 58 -2.51 -4.75 36.74
C PHE A 58 -2.85 -3.84 35.54
N LEU A 59 -3.00 -2.53 35.75
CA LEU A 59 -3.15 -1.53 34.68
C LEU A 59 -1.87 -1.41 33.82
N ILE A 60 -0.69 -1.52 34.43
CA ILE A 60 0.58 -1.53 33.71
C ILE A 60 0.74 -2.84 32.92
N LEU A 61 0.40 -4.00 33.51
CA LEU A 61 0.45 -5.30 32.83
C LEU A 61 -0.57 -5.41 31.68
N SER A 62 -1.79 -4.89 31.87
CA SER A 62 -2.84 -4.90 30.84
C SER A 62 -2.52 -3.95 29.67
N ASN A 63 -1.86 -2.82 29.92
CA ASN A 63 -1.31 -1.98 28.84
C ASN A 63 -0.05 -2.56 28.19
N SER A 64 0.66 -3.48 28.86
CA SER A 64 1.85 -4.14 28.31
C SER A 64 1.52 -5.36 27.44
N LEU A 65 0.26 -5.83 27.44
CA LEU A 65 -0.19 -7.02 26.71
C LEU A 65 -0.96 -6.73 25.42
N ILE A 66 -1.02 -5.47 24.99
CA ILE A 66 -1.48 -5.07 23.66
C ILE A 66 -0.25 -4.72 22.83
N ALA A 67 0.63 -5.70 22.62
CA ALA A 67 1.46 -5.67 21.43
C ALA A 67 0.52 -5.98 20.27
N GLU A 68 -0.10 -4.94 19.68
CA GLU A 68 -0.70 -5.07 18.36
C GLU A 68 0.43 -5.55 17.43
N VAL A 69 0.45 -6.85 17.14
CA VAL A 69 1.19 -7.38 16.01
C VAL A 69 0.44 -6.86 14.79
N TYR A 70 0.73 -5.63 14.39
CA TYR A 70 0.35 -5.16 13.07
C TYR A 70 1.00 -6.14 12.09
N SER A 71 0.19 -6.85 11.31
CA SER A 71 0.71 -7.64 10.21
C SER A 71 1.28 -6.64 9.20
N THR A 72 2.58 -6.43 9.20
CA THR A 72 3.23 -5.51 8.25
C THR A 72 3.82 -6.31 7.11
N ALA A 73 3.54 -5.91 5.87
CA ALA A 73 4.32 -6.41 4.75
C ALA A 73 5.68 -5.70 4.73
N THR A 74 6.71 -6.46 4.40
CA THR A 74 8.09 -5.98 4.32
C THR A 74 8.49 -5.85 2.85
N PHE A 75 8.96 -4.66 2.45
CA PHE A 75 9.56 -4.41 1.15
C PHE A 75 11.08 -4.35 1.28
N THR A 76 11.77 -5.28 0.65
CA THR A 76 13.24 -5.26 0.55
C THR A 76 13.64 -4.75 -0.83
N PHE A 77 14.18 -3.54 -0.88
CA PHE A 77 14.75 -2.95 -2.07
C PHE A 77 16.18 -3.45 -2.26
N VAL A 78 16.54 -3.86 -3.48
CA VAL A 78 17.86 -4.36 -3.83
C VAL A 78 18.35 -3.65 -5.09
N ASN A 79 19.51 -3.01 -5.04
CA ASN A 79 20.12 -2.42 -6.22
C ASN A 79 21.18 -3.36 -6.83
N LYS A 80 20.87 -3.98 -7.96
CA LYS A 80 21.85 -4.76 -8.76
C LYS A 80 22.40 -3.97 -9.95
N CYS A 81 22.01 -2.71 -10.11
CA CYS A 81 22.56 -1.83 -11.13
C CYS A 81 24.03 -1.51 -10.82
N LYS A 82 24.81 -1.22 -11.87
CA LYS A 82 26.22 -0.78 -11.74
C LYS A 82 26.38 0.68 -11.31
N PHE A 83 25.28 1.32 -10.93
CA PHE A 83 25.21 2.71 -10.50
C PHE A 83 24.23 2.83 -9.32
N THR A 84 24.35 3.92 -8.56
CA THR A 84 23.41 4.25 -7.49
C THR A 84 22.02 4.50 -8.07
N VAL A 85 21.00 3.91 -7.46
CA VAL A 85 19.59 4.19 -7.73
C VAL A 85 19.06 4.98 -6.53
N TRP A 86 18.16 5.91 -6.76
CA TRP A 86 17.47 6.62 -5.68
C TRP A 86 15.99 6.26 -5.70
N PRO A 87 15.56 5.22 -4.95
CA PRO A 87 14.15 4.86 -4.93
C PRO A 87 13.27 6.03 -4.50
N GLY A 88 12.11 6.14 -5.14
CA GLY A 88 11.02 7.01 -4.74
C GLY A 88 9.81 6.18 -4.33
N ILE A 89 9.06 6.68 -3.35
CA ILE A 89 7.88 6.02 -2.79
C ILE A 89 6.75 7.04 -2.75
N LEU A 90 5.58 6.63 -3.25
CA LEU A 90 4.36 7.42 -3.17
C LEU A 90 3.21 6.55 -2.68
N SER A 91 2.67 6.86 -1.51
CA SER A 91 1.38 6.30 -1.07
C SER A 91 0.24 6.87 -1.91
N ASN A 92 -0.81 6.08 -2.12
CA ASN A 92 -2.02 6.50 -2.81
C ASN A 92 -2.74 7.61 -2.04
N ALA A 93 -3.62 8.34 -2.73
CA ALA A 93 -4.41 9.40 -2.12
C ALA A 93 -5.22 8.87 -0.93
N GLY A 94 -5.13 9.56 0.21
CA GLY A 94 -5.81 9.14 1.46
C GLY A 94 -5.06 8.07 2.26
N ILE A 95 -3.95 7.52 1.75
CA ILE A 95 -3.09 6.58 2.48
C ILE A 95 -1.89 7.33 3.06
N SER A 96 -1.59 7.09 4.33
CA SER A 96 -0.44 7.71 5.00
C SER A 96 0.88 7.38 4.29
N PRO A 97 1.83 8.32 4.20
CA PRO A 97 3.19 8.03 3.74
C PRO A 97 3.88 6.95 4.57
N LEU A 98 4.76 6.17 3.94
CA LEU A 98 5.67 5.27 4.66
C LEU A 98 6.72 6.09 5.43
N SER A 99 7.57 5.41 6.20
CA SER A 99 8.62 6.03 7.03
C SER A 99 9.65 6.86 6.24
N THR A 100 9.73 6.67 4.92
CA THR A 100 10.47 7.48 3.96
C THR A 100 9.71 7.49 2.64
N THR A 101 9.89 8.56 1.86
CA THR A 101 9.37 8.77 0.52
C THR A 101 10.46 8.77 -0.55
N GLY A 102 11.73 8.69 -0.15
CA GLY A 102 12.85 8.55 -1.07
C GLY A 102 14.21 8.43 -0.39
N PHE A 103 15.09 7.61 -0.95
CA PHE A 103 16.42 7.35 -0.40
C PHE A 103 17.44 7.01 -1.48
N ALA A 104 18.72 7.00 -1.12
CA ALA A 104 19.80 6.50 -1.97
C ALA A 104 20.04 5.01 -1.71
N LEU A 105 20.33 4.24 -2.75
CA LEU A 105 20.64 2.82 -2.69
C LEU A 105 21.83 2.53 -3.61
N ASN A 106 23.01 2.31 -3.03
CA ASN A 106 24.25 2.10 -3.78
C ASN A 106 24.28 0.73 -4.48
N THR A 107 25.20 0.54 -5.42
CA THR A 107 25.39 -0.77 -6.08
C THR A 107 25.61 -1.88 -5.06
N GLY A 108 24.79 -2.93 -5.16
CA GLY A 108 24.82 -4.09 -4.27
C GLY A 108 24.14 -3.87 -2.91
N GLU A 109 23.65 -2.66 -2.63
CA GLU A 109 22.98 -2.34 -1.37
C GLU A 109 21.53 -2.85 -1.37
N SER A 110 21.06 -3.18 -0.17
CA SER A 110 19.66 -3.49 0.09
C SER A 110 19.11 -2.66 1.25
N ARG A 111 17.85 -2.26 1.18
CA ARG A 111 17.15 -1.54 2.24
C ARG A 111 15.76 -2.11 2.46
N ILE A 112 15.39 -2.28 3.74
CA ILE A 112 14.07 -2.75 4.15
C ILE A 112 13.18 -1.55 4.50
N ILE A 113 11.93 -1.59 4.03
CA ILE A 113 10.86 -0.67 4.38
C ILE A 113 9.63 -1.48 4.80
N ASN A 114 9.05 -1.13 5.93
CA ASN A 114 7.81 -1.77 6.40
C ASN A 114 6.61 -0.97 5.94
N ALA A 115 5.57 -1.65 5.47
CA ALA A 115 4.28 -1.06 5.15
C ALA A 115 3.19 -1.62 6.10
N PRO A 116 2.24 -0.78 6.55
CA PRO A 116 1.09 -1.26 7.29
C PRO A 116 0.19 -2.14 6.42
N THR A 117 -0.71 -2.92 7.03
CA THR A 117 -1.81 -3.55 6.31
C THR A 117 -2.59 -2.52 5.51
N ALA A 118 -3.23 -2.96 4.41
CA ALA A 118 -4.03 -2.09 3.55
C ALA A 118 -3.27 -0.91 2.92
N TRP A 119 -1.92 -0.91 2.93
CA TRP A 119 -1.16 0.11 2.23
C TRP A 119 -1.29 -0.06 0.72
N GLY A 120 -1.61 1.04 0.03
CA GLY A 120 -1.59 1.13 -1.41
C GLY A 120 -0.67 2.25 -1.86
N GLY A 121 0.10 2.00 -2.91
CA GLY A 121 1.06 2.97 -3.42
C GLY A 121 1.94 2.40 -4.51
N ARG A 122 3.00 3.14 -4.84
CA ARG A 122 3.93 2.81 -5.92
C ARG A 122 5.36 3.15 -5.57
N PHE A 123 6.24 2.39 -6.20
CA PHE A 123 7.69 2.50 -6.08
C PHE A 123 8.32 2.68 -7.46
N TRP A 124 9.43 3.42 -7.50
CA TRP A 124 10.23 3.56 -8.72
C TRP A 124 11.70 3.80 -8.40
N GLY A 125 12.58 3.61 -9.39
CA GLY A 125 13.98 3.98 -9.30
C GLY A 125 14.27 5.30 -10.00
N ARG A 126 14.91 6.26 -9.33
CA ARG A 126 15.47 7.45 -9.97
C ARG A 126 16.92 7.21 -10.36
N THR A 127 17.35 7.79 -11.47
CA THR A 127 18.70 7.62 -12.01
C THR A 127 19.33 8.95 -12.38
N HIS A 128 20.67 8.96 -12.46
CA HIS A 128 21.48 10.14 -12.77
C HIS A 128 21.12 11.35 -11.88
N CYS A 129 21.01 11.10 -10.58
CA CYS A 129 20.67 12.14 -9.62
C CYS A 129 21.91 12.88 -9.13
N SER A 130 21.75 14.17 -8.86
CA SER A 130 22.78 15.01 -8.25
C SER A 130 22.16 16.11 -7.41
N GLU A 131 22.91 16.58 -6.42
CA GLU A 131 22.61 17.79 -5.66
C GLU A 131 23.47 18.94 -6.19
N ASP A 132 22.82 20.03 -6.60
CA ASP A 132 23.53 21.21 -7.08
C ASP A 132 24.12 22.03 -5.91
N PRO A 133 24.96 23.05 -6.17
CA PRO A 133 25.56 23.87 -5.11
C PRO A 133 24.56 24.64 -4.23
N THR A 134 23.29 24.73 -4.62
CA THR A 134 22.21 25.35 -3.83
C THR A 134 21.51 24.35 -2.90
N GLY A 135 21.90 23.08 -2.96
CA GLY A 135 21.29 21.99 -2.21
C GLY A 135 19.99 21.48 -2.83
N LYS A 136 19.80 21.72 -4.13
CA LYS A 136 18.66 21.19 -4.90
C LYS A 136 19.03 19.83 -5.46
N PHE A 137 18.34 18.80 -5.00
CA PHE A 137 18.44 17.45 -5.53
C PHE A 137 17.55 17.30 -6.76
N SER A 138 18.08 16.75 -7.85
CA SER A 138 17.33 16.46 -9.07
C SER A 138 17.89 15.23 -9.79
N CYS A 139 17.03 14.55 -10.55
CA CYS A 139 17.35 13.34 -11.31
C CYS A 139 17.02 13.50 -12.80
N ALA A 140 17.77 12.81 -13.68
CA ALA A 140 17.46 12.83 -15.11
C ALA A 140 16.20 12.01 -15.44
N THR A 141 15.95 10.92 -14.69
CA THR A 141 14.76 10.06 -14.87
C THR A 141 14.05 9.85 -13.55
N GLY A 142 12.71 9.85 -13.55
CA GLY A 142 11.90 9.57 -12.37
C GLY A 142 11.93 10.64 -11.28
N ASP A 143 12.47 11.83 -11.56
CA ASP A 143 12.51 12.93 -10.59
C ASP A 143 11.13 13.22 -10.02
N CYS A 144 11.02 13.47 -8.72
CA CYS A 144 9.74 13.70 -8.07
C CYS A 144 9.45 15.18 -7.78
N GLY A 145 10.28 16.09 -8.30
CA GLY A 145 10.04 17.54 -8.26
C GLY A 145 10.13 18.19 -6.87
N SER A 146 10.46 17.43 -5.82
CA SER A 146 10.56 17.97 -4.45
C SER A 146 11.81 18.84 -4.24
N GLY A 147 12.79 18.75 -5.14
CA GLY A 147 14.11 19.38 -4.97
C GLY A 147 14.93 18.74 -3.85
N LYS A 148 14.51 17.59 -3.30
CA LYS A 148 15.13 16.87 -2.18
C LYS A 148 15.18 15.37 -2.45
N LEU A 149 16.00 14.66 -1.67
CA LEU A 149 16.08 13.21 -1.73
C LEU A 149 14.72 12.54 -1.45
N GLU A 150 14.02 13.04 -0.44
CA GLU A 150 12.65 12.66 -0.11
C GLU A 150 11.67 13.23 -1.14
N CYS A 151 10.72 12.42 -1.61
CA CYS A 151 9.73 12.86 -2.59
C CYS A 151 8.56 13.64 -1.99
N ALA A 152 8.30 13.51 -0.69
CA ALA A 152 7.32 14.31 0.06
C ALA A 152 5.92 14.38 -0.61
N GLY A 153 5.46 13.25 -1.16
CA GLY A 153 4.17 13.15 -1.87
C GLY A 153 4.23 13.51 -3.37
N GLY A 154 5.39 13.94 -3.87
CA GLY A 154 5.64 14.11 -5.31
C GLY A 154 5.67 12.77 -6.04
N GLY A 155 4.95 12.69 -7.16
CA GLY A 155 5.00 11.55 -8.07
C GLY A 155 6.20 11.61 -9.00
N ALA A 156 6.57 10.47 -9.57
CA ALA A 156 7.65 10.38 -10.54
C ALA A 156 7.32 11.14 -11.84
N ALA A 157 8.28 11.91 -12.34
CA ALA A 157 8.24 12.42 -13.71
C ALA A 157 8.49 11.26 -14.70
N THR A 158 7.66 11.20 -15.73
CA THR A 158 7.76 10.23 -16.83
C THR A 158 8.96 10.57 -17.76
N PRO A 159 9.57 9.56 -18.41
CA PRO A 159 9.26 8.14 -18.30
C PRO A 159 9.87 7.40 -17.11
N VAL A 160 9.13 6.43 -16.57
CA VAL A 160 9.54 5.66 -15.40
C VAL A 160 8.87 4.29 -15.34
N THR A 161 9.64 3.26 -14.98
CA THR A 161 9.09 1.95 -14.63
C THR A 161 8.55 1.97 -13.20
N LEU A 162 7.30 1.57 -13.01
CA LEU A 162 6.63 1.54 -11.72
C LEU A 162 6.48 0.10 -11.21
N ALA A 163 6.56 -0.07 -9.89
CA ALA A 163 5.97 -1.20 -9.20
C ALA A 163 4.80 -0.69 -8.35
N GLU A 164 3.61 -1.23 -8.58
CA GLU A 164 2.36 -0.76 -7.96
C GLU A 164 1.82 -1.83 -7.03
N PHE A 165 1.24 -1.41 -5.90
CA PHE A 165 0.76 -2.31 -4.85
C PHE A 165 -0.56 -1.82 -4.26
N THR A 166 -1.43 -2.78 -3.94
CA THR A 166 -2.55 -2.64 -3.02
C THR A 166 -2.52 -3.85 -2.10
N LEU A 167 -2.07 -3.66 -0.86
CA LEU A 167 -2.01 -4.72 0.14
C LEU A 167 -3.38 -4.95 0.77
N ASP A 168 -3.66 -6.18 1.23
CA ASP A 168 -4.90 -6.54 1.94
C ASP A 168 -6.18 -6.01 1.25
N GLY A 169 -6.22 -6.16 -0.08
CA GLY A 169 -7.33 -5.76 -0.94
C GLY A 169 -8.48 -6.79 -0.94
N ASP A 170 -9.10 -6.98 -2.11
CA ASP A 170 -10.22 -7.92 -2.25
C ASP A 170 -9.87 -9.33 -1.74
N ALA A 171 -10.75 -9.88 -0.91
CA ALA A 171 -10.58 -11.17 -0.25
C ALA A 171 -9.27 -11.33 0.54
N GLY A 172 -8.69 -10.22 1.06
CA GLY A 172 -7.43 -10.22 1.81
C GLY A 172 -6.20 -10.52 0.95
N LYS A 173 -6.31 -10.28 -0.36
CA LYS A 173 -5.20 -10.45 -1.30
C LYS A 173 -4.46 -9.13 -1.47
N ASP A 174 -3.15 -9.22 -1.52
CA ASP A 174 -2.32 -8.20 -2.09
C ASP A 174 -2.44 -8.27 -3.62
N PHE A 175 -2.55 -7.12 -4.26
CA PHE A 175 -2.45 -6.92 -5.70
C PHE A 175 -1.16 -6.17 -5.98
N TYR A 176 -0.39 -6.64 -6.97
CA TYR A 176 0.83 -5.98 -7.39
C TYR A 176 1.11 -6.20 -8.86
N ASP A 177 1.84 -5.26 -9.44
CA ASP A 177 2.21 -5.29 -10.84
C ASP A 177 3.48 -4.46 -11.09
N LEU A 178 4.06 -4.68 -12.26
CA LEU A 178 5.01 -3.74 -12.87
C LEU A 178 4.28 -3.01 -13.99
N SER A 179 4.54 -1.70 -14.11
CA SER A 179 3.85 -0.87 -15.09
C SER A 179 4.83 -0.03 -15.90
N LEU A 180 4.67 -0.12 -17.23
CA LEU A 180 5.34 0.66 -18.26
C LEU A 180 4.38 1.64 -18.96
N VAL A 181 3.17 1.81 -18.40
CA VAL A 181 2.19 2.80 -18.87
C VAL A 181 2.81 4.20 -18.87
N ASP A 182 3.61 4.47 -17.86
CA ASP A 182 4.39 5.70 -17.65
C ASP A 182 5.78 5.64 -18.31
N GLY A 183 6.06 4.65 -19.15
CA GLY A 183 7.34 4.48 -19.84
C GLY A 183 8.30 3.54 -19.13
N PHE A 184 9.57 3.58 -19.55
CA PHE A 184 10.64 2.76 -19.00
C PHE A 184 11.88 3.61 -18.75
N ASN A 185 12.56 3.38 -17.63
CA ASN A 185 13.88 3.99 -17.39
C ASN A 185 14.92 2.97 -16.91
N LEU A 186 14.52 1.97 -16.11
CA LEU A 186 15.41 0.88 -15.71
C LEU A 186 14.66 -0.45 -15.49
N PRO A 187 15.34 -1.60 -15.67
CA PRO A 187 14.73 -2.91 -15.43
C PRO A 187 14.36 -3.11 -13.96
N MET A 188 13.24 -3.77 -13.71
CA MET A 188 12.71 -4.01 -12.37
C MET A 188 12.12 -5.43 -12.23
N LEU A 189 12.20 -5.98 -11.03
CA LEU A 189 11.60 -7.25 -10.65
C LEU A 189 10.93 -7.10 -9.28
N VAL A 190 9.69 -7.56 -9.16
CA VAL A 190 8.99 -7.77 -7.89
C VAL A 190 8.88 -9.28 -7.66
N ALA A 191 9.40 -9.75 -6.52
CA ALA A 191 9.33 -11.15 -6.13
C ALA A 191 8.70 -11.30 -4.74
N PRO A 192 7.49 -11.89 -4.63
CA PRO A 192 6.92 -12.23 -3.33
C PRO A 192 7.81 -13.22 -2.58
N GLN A 193 7.92 -13.06 -1.26
CA GLN A 193 8.64 -13.92 -0.34
C GLN A 193 7.64 -14.60 0.57
N GLY A 194 7.58 -15.93 0.48
CA GLY A 194 6.49 -16.68 1.10
C GLY A 194 5.15 -16.34 0.45
N GLY A 195 4.11 -16.29 1.27
CA GLY A 195 2.73 -16.11 0.82
C GLY A 195 2.15 -17.29 0.05
N SER A 196 0.89 -17.14 -0.35
CA SER A 196 0.14 -18.17 -1.06
C SER A 196 -0.84 -17.56 -2.07
N GLY A 197 -1.30 -18.37 -3.02
CA GLY A 197 -2.20 -17.95 -4.08
C GLY A 197 -1.75 -18.45 -5.44
N ALA A 198 -2.69 -18.70 -6.34
CA ALA A 198 -2.39 -19.26 -7.66
C ALA A 198 -1.52 -18.33 -8.54
N ASN A 199 -1.64 -17.01 -8.33
CA ASN A 199 -0.88 -15.99 -9.06
C ASN A 199 0.15 -15.26 -8.16
N CYS A 200 0.59 -15.91 -7.08
CA CYS A 200 1.64 -15.38 -6.22
C CYS A 200 3.00 -15.70 -6.86
N SER A 201 3.34 -14.96 -7.91
CA SER A 201 4.53 -15.21 -8.72
C SER A 201 5.28 -13.91 -8.99
N ARG A 202 6.52 -14.02 -9.43
CA ARG A 202 7.33 -12.84 -9.76
C ARG A 202 6.75 -12.07 -10.95
N ALA A 203 6.78 -10.75 -10.86
CA ALA A 203 6.54 -9.83 -11.97
C ALA A 203 7.88 -9.21 -12.40
N GLU A 204 8.29 -9.38 -13.66
CA GLU A 204 9.61 -8.95 -14.12
C GLU A 204 9.57 -8.22 -15.47
N CYS A 205 10.32 -7.11 -15.53
CA CYS A 205 10.71 -6.43 -16.76
C CYS A 205 12.23 -6.29 -16.75
N VAL A 206 12.90 -7.32 -17.28
CA VAL A 206 14.37 -7.45 -17.24
C VAL A 206 15.06 -7.01 -18.53
N ALA A 207 14.28 -6.74 -19.59
CA ALA A 207 14.79 -6.26 -20.87
C ALA A 207 15.35 -4.83 -20.75
N ASP A 208 16.34 -4.51 -21.57
CA ASP A 208 16.82 -3.14 -21.72
C ASP A 208 16.06 -2.42 -22.84
N LEU A 209 14.94 -1.81 -22.47
CA LEU A 209 14.10 -1.05 -23.39
C LEU A 209 14.72 0.30 -23.79
N ASN A 210 15.79 0.77 -23.14
CA ASN A 210 16.44 2.03 -23.50
C ASN A 210 17.22 1.91 -24.81
N GLY A 211 17.91 0.77 -25.01
CA GLY A 211 18.65 0.47 -26.23
C GLY A 211 17.76 0.27 -27.45
N ASP A 212 16.63 -0.43 -27.27
CA ASP A 212 15.69 -0.76 -28.34
C ASP A 212 14.57 0.30 -28.51
N CYS A 213 14.63 1.40 -27.75
CA CYS A 213 13.61 2.44 -27.77
C CYS A 213 13.48 3.07 -29.16
N ALA A 214 12.26 3.20 -29.68
CA ALA A 214 11.99 3.92 -30.91
C ALA A 214 12.51 5.37 -30.84
N PRO A 215 13.12 5.93 -31.91
CA PRO A 215 13.73 7.26 -31.87
C PRO A 215 12.82 8.36 -31.35
N GLU A 216 11.54 8.34 -31.71
CA GLU A 216 10.49 9.29 -31.32
C GLU A 216 10.06 9.17 -29.85
N LEU A 217 10.39 8.06 -29.18
CA LEU A 217 10.13 7.82 -27.76
C LEU A 217 11.39 7.97 -26.89
N ARG A 218 12.57 8.12 -27.49
CA ARG A 218 13.84 8.06 -26.78
C ARG A 218 14.10 9.34 -25.98
N VAL A 219 14.48 9.17 -24.71
CA VAL A 219 15.03 10.24 -23.88
C VAL A 219 16.54 10.09 -23.82
N THR A 220 17.27 11.14 -24.19
CA THR A 220 18.74 11.13 -24.21
C THR A 220 19.33 11.94 -23.07
N SER A 221 20.43 11.46 -22.49
CA SER A 221 21.28 12.25 -21.60
C SER A 221 21.99 13.37 -22.38
N ALA A 222 22.64 14.28 -21.65
CA ALA A 222 23.50 15.30 -22.25
C ALA A 222 24.65 14.71 -23.09
N GLY A 223 25.05 13.47 -22.82
CA GLY A 223 26.06 12.73 -23.59
C GLY A 223 25.51 12.00 -24.82
N GLY A 224 24.21 12.09 -25.10
CA GLY A 224 23.55 11.44 -26.24
C GLY A 224 23.16 9.97 -26.03
N GLU A 225 23.42 9.40 -24.85
CA GLU A 225 23.00 8.05 -24.48
C GLU A 225 21.49 8.02 -24.21
N GLY A 226 20.80 6.99 -24.71
CA GLY A 226 19.39 6.75 -24.37
C GLY A 226 19.26 6.30 -22.91
N VAL A 227 18.67 7.14 -22.06
CA VAL A 227 18.55 6.90 -20.61
C VAL A 227 17.15 6.48 -20.18
N ALA A 228 16.16 6.68 -21.04
CA ALA A 228 14.79 6.26 -20.79
C ALA A 228 14.01 6.15 -22.11
N CYS A 229 12.90 5.42 -22.08
CA CYS A 229 11.97 5.27 -23.18
C CYS A 229 10.57 5.71 -22.78
N ARG A 230 10.02 6.70 -23.48
CA ARG A 230 8.65 7.18 -23.27
C ARG A 230 7.64 6.13 -23.66
N SER A 231 6.51 6.07 -22.96
CA SER A 231 5.33 5.43 -23.52
C SER A 231 4.73 6.31 -24.62
N ALA A 232 3.86 5.74 -25.45
CA ALA A 232 3.16 6.52 -26.48
C ALA A 232 2.28 7.62 -25.87
N CYS A 233 1.63 7.36 -24.72
CA CYS A 233 0.85 8.39 -24.04
C CYS A 233 1.76 9.56 -23.60
N ASP A 234 2.90 9.26 -22.98
CA ASP A 234 3.83 10.30 -22.52
C ASP A 234 4.37 11.16 -23.68
N ALA A 235 4.69 10.52 -24.81
CA ALA A 235 5.26 11.19 -25.97
C ALA A 235 4.24 12.01 -26.78
N PHE A 236 3.06 11.45 -27.06
CA PHE A 236 2.12 12.01 -28.04
C PHE A 236 0.91 12.69 -27.40
N ARG A 237 0.57 12.35 -26.15
CA ARG A 237 -0.52 12.97 -25.38
C ARG A 237 -1.91 12.93 -26.05
N SER A 238 -2.11 12.02 -27.00
CA SER A 238 -3.40 11.83 -27.66
C SER A 238 -4.33 10.97 -26.79
N GLU A 239 -5.65 11.18 -26.92
CA GLU A 239 -6.66 10.39 -26.21
C GLU A 239 -6.55 8.88 -26.47
N GLU A 240 -6.21 8.47 -27.70
CA GLU A 240 -6.04 7.07 -28.08
C GLU A 240 -4.90 6.40 -27.29
N TYR A 241 -3.69 6.98 -27.31
CA TYR A 241 -2.57 6.41 -26.55
C TYR A 241 -2.74 6.50 -25.04
N CYS A 242 -3.47 7.50 -24.55
CA CYS A 242 -3.68 7.72 -23.11
C CYS A 242 -4.96 7.08 -22.57
N CYS A 243 -5.71 6.37 -23.42
CA CYS A 243 -6.99 5.76 -23.08
C CYS A 243 -7.94 6.72 -22.34
N SER A 244 -8.12 7.92 -22.89
CA SER A 244 -9.00 8.95 -22.34
C SER A 244 -10.07 9.35 -23.34
N GLY A 245 -11.02 10.21 -22.94
CA GLY A 245 -12.10 10.66 -23.82
C GLY A 245 -12.92 9.49 -24.37
N GLU A 246 -13.06 9.42 -25.70
CA GLU A 246 -13.77 8.33 -26.38
C GLU A 246 -13.05 6.96 -26.22
N TYR A 247 -11.77 6.96 -25.89
CA TYR A 247 -10.95 5.78 -25.62
C TYR A 247 -10.91 5.40 -24.14
N GLY A 248 -11.72 6.02 -23.29
CA GLY A 248 -11.78 5.78 -21.84
C GLY A 248 -12.37 4.44 -21.39
N THR A 249 -12.40 3.43 -22.27
CA THR A 249 -12.88 2.08 -21.93
C THR A 249 -11.97 1.01 -22.55
N PRO A 250 -11.85 -0.19 -21.95
CA PRO A 250 -11.10 -1.31 -22.55
C PRO A 250 -11.62 -1.73 -23.94
N ALA A 251 -12.91 -1.51 -24.20
CA ALA A 251 -13.51 -1.79 -25.50
C ALA A 251 -12.99 -0.84 -26.58
N ALA A 252 -12.79 0.44 -26.24
CA ALA A 252 -12.40 1.49 -27.18
C ALA A 252 -10.87 1.69 -27.29
N CYS A 253 -10.12 1.63 -26.18
CA CYS A 253 -8.66 1.74 -26.24
C CYS A 253 -8.03 0.41 -26.65
N LYS A 254 -7.29 0.40 -27.76
CA LYS A 254 -6.54 -0.78 -28.22
C LYS A 254 -5.05 -0.58 -28.01
N PRO A 255 -4.27 -1.66 -27.80
CA PRO A 255 -2.84 -1.54 -27.70
C PRO A 255 -2.27 -0.96 -29.00
N SER A 256 -1.39 0.02 -28.87
CA SER A 256 -0.64 0.56 -30.00
C SER A 256 0.57 -0.31 -30.32
N GLN A 257 1.19 -0.12 -31.49
CA GLN A 257 2.46 -0.77 -31.84
C GLN A 257 3.57 -0.52 -30.80
N TYR A 258 3.54 0.64 -30.11
CA TYR A 258 4.50 0.97 -29.06
C TYR A 258 4.23 0.17 -27.78
N ALA A 259 2.97 0.05 -27.38
CA ALA A 259 2.56 -0.77 -26.24
C ALA A 259 2.88 -2.26 -26.52
N GLU A 260 2.59 -2.76 -27.71
CA GLU A 260 2.95 -4.13 -28.11
C GLU A 260 4.46 -4.39 -28.08
N THR A 261 5.28 -3.37 -28.37
CA THR A 261 6.75 -3.46 -28.27
C THR A 261 7.17 -3.61 -26.80
N PHE A 262 6.61 -2.79 -25.91
CA PHE A 262 6.85 -2.90 -24.47
C PHE A 262 6.39 -4.24 -23.91
N LYS A 263 5.19 -4.71 -24.27
CA LYS A 263 4.66 -6.00 -23.82
C LYS A 263 5.52 -7.16 -24.29
N ARG A 264 6.04 -7.11 -25.52
CA ARG A 264 6.92 -8.17 -26.05
C ARG A 264 8.24 -8.26 -25.30
N ALA A 265 8.81 -7.12 -24.92
CA ALA A 265 10.03 -7.06 -24.14
C ALA A 265 9.80 -7.46 -22.67
N CYS A 266 8.65 -7.07 -22.11
CA CYS A 266 8.28 -7.30 -20.71
C CYS A 266 6.86 -7.88 -20.60
N PRO A 267 6.66 -9.19 -20.87
CA PRO A 267 5.31 -9.79 -20.93
C PRO A 267 4.53 -9.77 -19.63
N GLN A 268 5.23 -9.61 -18.49
CA GLN A 268 4.66 -9.58 -17.14
C GLN A 268 4.36 -8.16 -16.64
N ALA A 269 4.62 -7.12 -17.45
CA ALA A 269 4.35 -5.74 -17.09
C ALA A 269 3.15 -5.18 -17.85
N TYR A 270 2.45 -4.21 -17.26
CA TYR A 270 1.48 -3.39 -17.98
C TYR A 270 2.20 -2.56 -19.04
N SER A 271 1.77 -2.65 -20.29
CA SER A 271 2.32 -1.88 -21.41
C SER A 271 1.48 -0.66 -21.79
N TYR A 272 0.20 -0.65 -21.41
CA TYR A 272 -0.75 0.46 -21.57
C TYR A 272 -1.88 0.33 -20.54
N ALA A 273 -2.76 1.35 -20.45
CA ALA A 273 -3.71 1.48 -19.34
C ALA A 273 -4.73 0.33 -19.20
N TYR A 274 -5.09 -0.35 -20.29
CA TYR A 274 -6.03 -1.47 -20.29
C TYR A 274 -5.38 -2.80 -20.72
N ASP A 275 -4.09 -2.97 -20.44
CA ASP A 275 -3.43 -4.25 -20.62
C ASP A 275 -4.14 -5.37 -19.86
N ASP A 276 -3.96 -6.59 -20.34
CA ASP A 276 -4.73 -7.74 -19.88
C ASP A 276 -4.30 -8.24 -18.48
N LEU A 277 -5.06 -9.21 -17.96
CA LEU A 277 -4.90 -9.78 -16.62
C LEU A 277 -3.56 -10.49 -16.40
N THR A 278 -2.73 -10.72 -17.44
CA THR A 278 -1.40 -11.33 -17.27
C THR A 278 -0.41 -10.41 -16.56
N SER A 279 -0.75 -9.12 -16.44
CA SER A 279 0.10 -8.10 -15.81
C SER A 279 -0.26 -7.79 -14.35
N THR A 280 -1.41 -8.23 -13.84
CA THR A 280 -1.74 -8.14 -12.40
C THR A 280 -1.45 -9.46 -11.69
N PHE A 281 -0.75 -9.37 -10.57
CA PHE A 281 -0.40 -10.50 -9.72
C PHE A 281 -1.10 -10.39 -8.38
N THR A 282 -1.36 -11.53 -7.75
CA THR A 282 -2.04 -11.57 -6.45
C THR A 282 -1.35 -12.52 -5.48
N CYS A 283 -1.17 -12.10 -4.24
CA CYS A 283 -0.67 -12.97 -3.19
C CYS A 283 -1.38 -12.75 -1.85
N ILE A 284 -1.34 -13.72 -0.95
CA ILE A 284 -1.85 -13.59 0.42
C ILE A 284 -0.69 -13.83 1.39
N GLY A 285 -0.45 -12.86 2.27
CA GLY A 285 0.51 -12.98 3.38
C GLY A 285 1.96 -13.10 2.92
N ALA A 286 2.38 -12.27 1.95
CA ALA A 286 3.75 -12.22 1.46
C ALA A 286 4.49 -10.97 1.92
N ASP A 287 5.81 -11.11 2.05
CA ASP A 287 6.74 -9.98 1.94
C ASP A 287 7.19 -9.83 0.48
N TYR A 288 7.89 -8.76 0.12
CA TYR A 288 8.26 -8.49 -1.26
C TYR A 288 9.72 -8.05 -1.40
N ILE A 289 10.42 -8.59 -2.40
CA ILE A 289 11.73 -8.09 -2.84
C ILE A 289 11.54 -7.31 -4.14
N ILE A 290 11.96 -6.04 -4.15
CA ILE A 290 11.99 -5.18 -5.32
C ILE A 290 13.45 -5.04 -5.75
N THR A 291 13.79 -5.58 -6.92
CA THR A 291 15.15 -5.56 -7.46
C THR A 291 15.24 -4.62 -8.65
N PHE A 292 16.16 -3.66 -8.58
CA PHE A 292 16.55 -2.83 -9.72
C PHE A 292 17.69 -3.50 -10.50
N CYS A 293 17.61 -3.47 -11.83
CA CYS A 293 18.51 -4.17 -12.76
C CYS A 293 18.71 -5.67 -12.41
N PRO A 294 17.63 -6.46 -12.27
CA PRO A 294 17.76 -7.90 -12.10
C PRO A 294 18.54 -8.53 -13.26
N SER A 295 19.33 -9.56 -12.97
CA SER A 295 20.00 -10.33 -14.02
C SER A 295 18.93 -11.04 -14.87
N PRO A 296 18.98 -10.93 -16.21
CA PRO A 296 18.17 -11.79 -17.07
C PRO A 296 18.61 -13.23 -16.82
N ASN A 297 17.72 -14.02 -16.22
CA ASN A 297 17.89 -15.40 -15.73
C ASN A 297 18.57 -15.58 -14.36
N THR A 298 17.74 -15.55 -13.31
CA THR A 298 17.59 -16.74 -12.47
C THR A 298 16.10 -17.00 -12.27
N SER A 299 15.53 -17.86 -13.12
CA SER A 299 14.43 -18.71 -12.65
C SER A 299 14.96 -19.47 -11.44
N GLN A 300 14.78 -18.93 -10.23
CA GLN A 300 14.80 -19.77 -9.04
C GLN A 300 13.52 -20.59 -9.12
N LYS A 301 13.60 -21.68 -9.90
CA LYS A 301 12.80 -22.87 -9.66
C LYS A 301 12.96 -23.16 -8.18
N SER A 302 11.90 -23.03 -7.41
CA SER A 302 11.79 -23.53 -6.05
C SER A 302 12.16 -25.02 -6.09
N THR A 303 13.42 -25.33 -5.79
CA THR A 303 13.92 -26.70 -5.74
C THR A 303 13.45 -27.32 -4.44
N SER A 304 12.30 -27.98 -4.49
CA SER A 304 12.08 -29.18 -3.71
C SER A 304 13.10 -30.22 -4.18
N GLY A 305 13.99 -30.62 -3.28
CA GLY A 305 15.07 -31.54 -3.60
C GLY A 305 14.57 -32.94 -3.97
N SER A 306 15.07 -33.47 -5.08
CA SER A 306 15.66 -34.81 -5.14
C SER A 306 16.42 -34.98 -6.45
N GLY A 307 17.61 -35.56 -6.32
CA GLY A 307 18.65 -35.58 -7.35
C GLY A 307 18.44 -36.59 -8.47
N GLY A 308 19.37 -36.52 -9.42
CA GLY A 308 19.52 -37.46 -10.53
C GLY A 308 19.91 -36.73 -11.81
N GLY A 309 21.20 -36.69 -12.13
CA GLY A 309 21.71 -36.03 -13.32
C GLY A 309 21.45 -36.81 -14.61
N GLN A 310 21.48 -36.11 -15.75
CA GLN A 310 22.05 -36.55 -17.03
C GLN A 310 22.03 -35.41 -18.07
N ASN A 311 23.00 -35.50 -18.99
CA ASN A 311 23.44 -34.54 -20.01
C ASN A 311 22.38 -34.09 -21.05
N PRO A 312 22.64 -33.00 -21.81
CA PRO A 312 21.66 -32.38 -22.70
C PRO A 312 21.60 -33.06 -24.08
N VAL A 313 20.40 -33.15 -24.64
CA VAL A 313 20.16 -33.48 -26.06
C VAL A 313 19.31 -32.37 -26.68
N SER A 314 19.82 -31.81 -27.77
CA SER A 314 19.16 -30.83 -28.63
C SER A 314 18.00 -31.47 -29.43
N ALA A 315 16.87 -30.78 -29.56
CA ALA A 315 15.93 -31.00 -30.67
C ALA A 315 15.00 -29.79 -30.86
N ALA A 316 14.73 -29.50 -32.13
CA ALA A 316 13.97 -28.39 -32.67
C ALA A 316 12.47 -28.73 -32.89
N GLY A 317 11.68 -27.69 -33.18
CA GLY A 317 10.28 -27.74 -33.66
C GLY A 317 9.26 -27.68 -32.53
N GLY A 318 8.24 -26.82 -32.49
CA GLY A 318 7.53 -26.09 -33.53
C GLY A 318 6.06 -26.49 -33.45
N SER A 319 5.18 -25.61 -32.96
CA SER A 319 3.74 -25.58 -33.33
C SER A 319 3.01 -24.45 -32.61
N ASN A 320 2.59 -23.45 -33.39
CA ASN A 320 1.50 -22.53 -33.07
C ASN A 320 0.17 -23.29 -33.06
N THR A 321 -0.68 -23.03 -32.07
CA THR A 321 -2.14 -23.09 -32.25
C THR A 321 -2.80 -21.97 -31.43
N PRO A 322 -3.77 -21.24 -32.02
CA PRO A 322 -4.40 -20.08 -31.42
C PRO A 322 -5.56 -20.50 -30.50
N PHE A 323 -5.70 -19.85 -29.35
CA PHE A 323 -6.94 -19.90 -28.58
C PHE A 323 -7.66 -18.55 -28.73
N ASP A 324 -8.56 -18.53 -29.71
CA ASP A 324 -9.71 -17.63 -29.75
C ASP A 324 -10.69 -18.00 -28.63
N GLY A 325 -11.30 -17.01 -27.98
CA GLY A 325 -12.45 -17.30 -27.12
C GLY A 325 -12.81 -16.25 -26.07
N ASN A 326 -13.00 -15.00 -26.50
CA ASN A 326 -14.13 -14.14 -26.12
C ASN A 326 -14.81 -14.43 -24.76
N MET A 327 -14.43 -13.69 -23.71
CA MET A 327 -15.23 -13.57 -22.49
C MET A 327 -15.58 -12.10 -22.29
N VAL A 328 -16.85 -11.78 -22.51
CA VAL A 328 -17.49 -10.52 -22.13
C VAL A 328 -17.62 -10.52 -20.61
N TYR A 329 -17.13 -9.48 -19.93
CA TYR A 329 -17.53 -9.24 -18.55
C TYR A 329 -17.78 -7.75 -18.28
N GLU A 330 -18.91 -7.51 -17.63
CA GLU A 330 -19.42 -6.22 -17.18
C GLU A 330 -18.48 -5.59 -16.16
N GLY A 331 -17.98 -4.40 -16.47
CA GLY A 331 -17.32 -3.56 -15.49
C GLY A 331 -18.35 -3.06 -14.48
N ALA A 332 -18.15 -3.36 -13.20
CA ALA A 332 -18.79 -2.63 -12.12
C ALA A 332 -18.14 -1.24 -12.03
N LEU A 333 -18.71 -0.29 -12.78
CA LEU A 333 -18.66 1.11 -12.40
C LEU A 333 -19.59 1.27 -11.19
N ASP A 334 -19.02 1.36 -10.00
CA ASP A 334 -19.72 1.99 -8.88
C ASP A 334 -18.79 2.98 -8.19
N VAL A 335 -19.01 4.24 -8.55
CA VAL A 335 -18.68 5.39 -7.71
C VAL A 335 -19.57 5.27 -6.48
N SER A 336 -19.01 4.80 -5.37
CA SER A 336 -19.65 4.87 -4.06
C SER A 336 -18.68 5.43 -3.04
N SER A 337 -18.88 6.70 -2.70
CA SER A 337 -18.41 7.29 -1.46
C SER A 337 -19.07 6.55 -0.29
N ALA A 338 -18.37 5.57 0.28
CA ALA A 338 -18.74 4.95 1.54
C ALA A 338 -17.64 5.23 2.56
N ALA A 339 -17.99 5.93 3.64
CA ALA A 339 -17.14 6.10 4.79
C ALA A 339 -16.79 4.72 5.36
N SER A 340 -15.50 4.47 5.53
CA SER A 340 -14.99 3.26 6.20
C SER A 340 -15.47 3.27 7.66
N THR A 341 -16.53 2.54 7.94
CA THR A 341 -16.92 2.20 9.31
C THR A 341 -16.07 1.00 9.74
N CYS A 342 -14.99 1.29 10.48
CA CYS A 342 -14.28 0.30 11.27
C CYS A 342 -15.26 -0.33 12.28
N ALA A 343 -15.64 -1.58 12.05
CA ALA A 343 -16.28 -2.42 13.05
C ALA A 343 -15.78 -3.85 12.85
N HIS A 344 -15.57 -4.55 13.98
CA HIS A 344 -14.88 -5.84 14.17
C HIS A 344 -13.36 -5.64 14.27
N VAL A 345 -12.75 -5.53 15.46
CA VAL A 345 -12.75 -6.53 16.55
C VAL A 345 -12.81 -5.83 17.92
N VAL A 346 -14.00 -5.64 18.47
CA VAL A 346 -14.20 -5.30 19.90
C VAL A 346 -15.09 -6.38 20.53
N GLY A 347 -14.63 -7.63 20.45
CA GLY A 347 -15.33 -8.78 21.04
C GLY A 347 -14.52 -9.46 22.15
N GLY A 348 -13.20 -9.53 22.01
CA GLY A 348 -12.33 -10.24 22.97
C GLY A 348 -12.01 -9.46 24.25
N GLY A 349 -11.75 -8.15 24.12
CA GLY A 349 -11.31 -7.33 25.26
C GLY A 349 -12.39 -7.14 26.34
N VAL A 350 -13.65 -6.96 25.94
CA VAL A 350 -14.76 -6.70 26.88
C VAL A 350 -15.09 -7.94 27.72
N ALA A 351 -15.00 -9.14 27.14
CA ALA A 351 -15.27 -10.39 27.85
C ALA A 351 -14.20 -10.69 28.92
N VAL A 352 -12.93 -10.41 28.63
CA VAL A 352 -11.82 -10.61 29.58
C VAL A 352 -11.88 -9.59 30.72
N VAL A 353 -12.19 -8.32 30.42
CA VAL A 353 -12.36 -7.28 31.45
C VAL A 353 -13.57 -7.57 32.35
N ALA A 354 -14.69 -8.06 31.80
CA ALA A 354 -15.86 -8.44 32.60
C ALA A 354 -15.60 -9.67 33.50
N ALA A 355 -14.87 -10.67 33.00
CA ALA A 355 -14.49 -11.85 33.78
C ALA A 355 -13.50 -11.50 34.91
N MET A 356 -12.51 -10.64 34.62
CA MET A 356 -11.54 -10.18 35.61
C MET A 356 -12.14 -9.23 36.65
N TRP A 357 -13.09 -8.37 36.25
CA TRP A 357 -13.85 -7.54 37.20
C TRP A 357 -14.68 -8.40 38.14
N ARG A 358 -15.32 -9.47 37.66
CA ARG A 358 -16.04 -10.41 38.54
C ARG A 358 -15.12 -11.19 39.48
N LEU A 359 -13.92 -11.56 39.05
CA LEU A 359 -12.91 -12.20 39.90
C LEU A 359 -12.36 -11.25 40.99
N SER A 360 -12.23 -9.95 40.70
CA SER A 360 -11.82 -8.95 41.70
C SER A 360 -12.87 -8.61 42.76
N GLN A 361 -14.13 -9.01 42.55
CA GLN A 361 -15.19 -8.88 43.55
C GLN A 361 -15.26 -10.11 44.48
N LEU A 362 -14.49 -11.15 44.20
CA LEU A 362 -14.46 -12.42 44.94
C LEU A 362 -13.27 -12.56 45.91
N TYR A 363 -12.33 -11.60 45.92
CA TYR A 363 -11.14 -11.59 46.79
C TYR A 363 -10.91 -10.26 47.52
#